data_AF-A0A926H4G7-F1
#
_entry.id   AF-A0A926H4G7-F1
#
_cell.length_a   1.000
_cell.length_b   1.000
_cell.length_c   1.000
_cell.angle_alpha   90.00
_cell.angle_beta   90.00
_cell.angle_gamma   90.00
#
_symmetry.space_group_name_H-M   'P 1'
#
loop_
_entity.id
_entity.type
_entity.pdbx_description
1 polymer ?
#
loop_
_entity_poly.entity_id
_entity_poly.type
_entity_poly.pdbx_seq_one_letter_code
_entity_poly.pdbx_strand_id
1 'polypeptide(L)'
;MQSDYAFSSTLVTHYTFQHLWQAARESGCPVALWRLPNRTEKHLIVHFDDSLMEVEADLEELPAGFAISPFINPELAKTLFLRADAHFVLGETGAIEPDILVSNETADRFRRILDAVVTRPEIPAQPLPYPTEQPNPDAQQRYQSAVAEAVTRMKQGEFRKVV
;
A
#
# COMPACT_ATOMS: atom_id res chain seq x y z
N MET A 1 31.78 -15.78 -44.26
CA MET A 1 30.34 -15.49 -44.21
C MET A 1 29.93 -15.61 -42.74
N GLN A 2 30.17 -14.55 -41.97
CA GLN A 2 29.85 -14.49 -40.54
C GLN A 2 28.40 -14.06 -40.41
N SER A 3 27.61 -14.86 -39.72
CA SER A 3 26.20 -14.61 -39.44
C SER A 3 26.10 -13.61 -38.31
N ASP A 4 25.66 -12.39 -38.62
CA ASP A 4 25.28 -11.38 -37.64
C ASP A 4 24.08 -11.87 -36.84
N TYR A 5 24.34 -12.32 -35.61
CA TYR A 5 23.30 -12.52 -34.61
C TYR A 5 22.86 -11.14 -34.10
N ALA A 6 21.74 -10.65 -34.63
CA ALA A 6 21.06 -9.49 -34.08
C ALA A 6 20.51 -9.85 -32.69
N PHE A 7 21.12 -9.30 -31.63
CA PHE A 7 20.50 -9.22 -30.32
C PHE A 7 19.23 -8.35 -30.47
N SER A 8 18.07 -9.01 -30.49
CA SER A 8 16.78 -8.33 -30.32
C SER A 8 16.75 -7.79 -28.89
N SER A 9 17.08 -6.50 -28.74
CA SER A 9 16.83 -5.76 -27.51
C SER A 9 15.32 -5.69 -27.30
N THR A 10 14.77 -6.60 -26.52
CA THR A 10 13.46 -6.41 -25.88
C THR A 10 13.59 -5.16 -25.03
N LEU A 11 13.00 -4.05 -25.50
CA LEU A 11 12.87 -2.82 -24.73
C LEU A 11 12.10 -3.16 -23.45
N VAL A 12 12.82 -3.33 -22.34
CA VAL A 12 12.20 -3.45 -21.02
C VAL A 12 11.63 -2.07 -20.70
N THR A 13 10.31 -1.94 -20.67
CA THR A 13 9.66 -0.69 -20.27
C THR A 13 9.97 -0.43 -18.81
N HIS A 14 10.70 0.65 -18.52
CA HIS A 14 11.05 1.04 -17.15
C HIS A 14 9.88 1.83 -16.52
N TYR A 15 9.31 1.29 -15.45
CA TYR A 15 8.25 1.95 -14.69
C TYR A 15 8.84 2.68 -13.47
N THR A 16 8.52 3.97 -13.32
CA THR A 16 8.87 4.71 -12.11
C THR A 16 7.81 4.51 -11.02
N PHE A 17 8.14 4.91 -9.80
CA PHE A 17 7.18 4.94 -8.70
C PHE A 17 5.95 5.78 -9.04
N GLN A 18 6.18 6.96 -9.63
CA GLN A 18 5.13 7.89 -10.02
C GLN A 18 4.19 7.26 -11.05
N HIS A 19 4.72 6.50 -12.02
CA HIS A 19 3.90 5.80 -13.01
C HIS A 19 2.97 4.79 -12.35
N LEU A 20 3.49 3.94 -11.47
CA LEU A 20 2.70 2.92 -10.77
C LEU A 20 1.65 3.54 -9.84
N TRP A 21 2.04 4.55 -9.07
CA TRP A 21 1.13 5.24 -8.17
C TRP A 21 0.00 5.95 -8.93
N GLN A 22 0.32 6.62 -10.03
CA GLN A 22 -0.69 7.28 -10.85
C GLN A 22 -1.60 6.27 -11.55
N ALA A 23 -1.06 5.17 -12.07
CA ALA A 23 -1.86 4.12 -12.68
C ALA A 23 -2.83 3.49 -11.68
N ALA A 24 -2.37 3.19 -10.46
CA ALA A 24 -3.21 2.72 -9.37
C ALA A 24 -4.37 3.70 -9.08
N ARG A 25 -4.05 4.98 -8.90
CA ARG A 25 -5.06 6.02 -8.65
C ARG A 25 -6.08 6.16 -9.79
N GLU A 26 -5.63 6.19 -11.05
CA GLU A 26 -6.50 6.30 -12.22
C GLU A 26 -7.34 5.04 -12.45
N SER A 27 -6.81 3.87 -12.09
CA SER A 27 -7.52 2.59 -12.21
C SER A 27 -8.58 2.37 -11.12
N GLY A 28 -8.53 3.15 -10.03
CA GLY A 28 -9.39 2.97 -8.85
C GLY A 28 -9.11 1.70 -8.04
N CYS A 29 -8.02 0.99 -8.33
CA CYS A 29 -7.70 -0.27 -7.68
C CYS A 29 -7.17 -0.03 -6.25
N PRO A 30 -7.53 -0.89 -5.27
CA PRO A 30 -6.90 -0.87 -3.96
C PRO A 30 -5.41 -1.18 -4.07
N VAL A 31 -4.58 -0.41 -3.36
CA VAL A 31 -3.14 -0.58 -3.33
C VAL A 31 -2.55 -0.47 -1.93
N ALA A 32 -1.49 -1.23 -1.70
CA ALA A 32 -0.64 -1.08 -0.53
C ALA A 32 0.80 -0.77 -0.97
N LEU A 33 1.42 0.20 -0.29
CA LEU A 33 2.79 0.63 -0.53
C LEU A 33 3.56 0.61 0.79
N TRP A 34 4.71 -0.05 0.81
CA TRP A 34 5.55 -0.10 2.00
C TRP A 34 7.03 -0.17 1.65
N ARG A 35 7.86 0.02 2.68
CA ARG A 35 9.31 -0.14 2.64
C ARG A 35 9.73 -0.84 3.92
N LEU A 36 10.60 -1.84 3.81
CA LEU A 36 11.11 -2.53 4.98
C LEU A 36 12.10 -1.62 5.76
N PRO A 37 12.22 -1.80 7.09
CA PRO A 37 13.23 -1.08 7.87
C PRO A 37 14.63 -1.29 7.28
N ASN A 38 15.43 -0.21 7.22
CA ASN A 38 16.80 -0.22 6.69
C ASN A 38 16.95 -0.68 5.22
N ARG A 39 15.86 -0.69 4.45
CA ARG A 39 15.84 -1.00 3.01
C ARG A 39 15.51 0.23 2.20
N THR A 40 16.05 0.37 1.00
CA THR A 40 15.73 1.49 0.09
C THR A 40 14.62 1.11 -0.89
N GLU A 41 14.43 -0.19 -1.08
CA GLU A 41 13.44 -0.79 -1.96
C GLU A 41 12.02 -0.50 -1.48
N LYS A 42 11.16 -0.07 -2.40
CA LYS A 42 9.73 0.14 -2.13
C LYS A 42 8.94 -0.97 -2.76
N HIS A 43 7.94 -1.47 -2.06
CA HIS A 43 7.05 -2.51 -2.54
C HIS A 43 5.67 -1.91 -2.77
N LEU A 44 5.07 -2.21 -3.91
CA LEU A 44 3.69 -1.86 -4.23
C LEU A 44 2.95 -3.11 -4.66
N ILE A 45 1.78 -3.34 -4.09
CA ILE A 45 0.85 -4.37 -4.58
C ILE A 45 -0.46 -3.75 -5.01
N VAL A 46 -1.10 -4.38 -5.99
CA VAL A 46 -2.42 -4.00 -6.51
C VAL A 46 -3.36 -5.16 -6.38
N HIS A 47 -4.57 -4.88 -5.91
CA HIS A 47 -5.68 -5.81 -5.89
C HIS A 47 -6.63 -5.50 -7.05
N PHE A 48 -7.05 -6.52 -7.79
CA PHE A 48 -7.82 -6.36 -9.02
C PHE A 48 -9.31 -6.72 -8.89
N ASP A 49 -9.78 -7.14 -7.71
CA ASP A 49 -11.22 -7.30 -7.47
C ASP A 49 -11.86 -5.95 -7.10
N ASP A 50 -13.16 -5.82 -7.36
CA ASP A 50 -13.91 -4.56 -7.22
C ASP A 50 -14.14 -4.12 -5.76
N SER A 51 -13.87 -5.00 -4.79
CA SER A 51 -14.05 -4.71 -3.37
C SER A 51 -13.04 -5.46 -2.51
N LEU A 52 -12.51 -4.78 -1.50
CA LEU A 52 -11.79 -5.43 -0.40
C LEU A 52 -12.77 -6.30 0.38
N MET A 53 -12.39 -7.55 0.62
CA MET A 53 -13.19 -8.46 1.43
C MET A 53 -12.76 -8.36 2.89
N GLU A 54 -13.75 -8.33 3.80
CA GLU A 54 -13.52 -8.70 5.20
C GLU A 54 -13.38 -10.21 5.26
N VAL A 55 -12.29 -10.67 5.86
CA VAL A 55 -11.97 -12.07 6.06
C VAL A 55 -11.74 -12.34 7.54
N GLU A 56 -12.08 -13.55 7.96
CA GLU A 56 -11.48 -14.15 9.14
C GLU A 56 -10.04 -14.51 8.77
N ALA A 57 -9.09 -13.72 9.28
CA ALA A 57 -7.72 -13.83 8.84
C ALA A 57 -7.00 -15.00 9.52
N ASP A 58 -7.06 -16.16 8.87
CA ASP A 58 -6.08 -17.23 9.09
C ASP A 58 -4.81 -16.90 8.30
N LEU A 59 -3.80 -16.37 9.00
CA LEU A 59 -2.56 -15.88 8.38
C LEU A 59 -1.74 -16.99 7.70
N GLU A 60 -1.97 -18.27 8.01
CA GLU A 60 -1.27 -19.39 7.39
C GLU A 60 -1.91 -19.80 6.06
N GLU A 61 -3.22 -19.66 5.94
CA GLU A 61 -4.01 -20.04 4.75
C GLU A 61 -4.23 -18.87 3.77
N LEU A 62 -4.04 -17.63 4.23
CA LEU A 62 -4.19 -16.46 3.36
C LEU A 62 -3.10 -16.41 2.28
N PRO A 63 -3.46 -16.03 1.03
CA PRO A 63 -2.47 -15.82 -0.03
C PRO A 63 -1.58 -14.62 0.29
N ALA A 64 -0.55 -14.39 -0.54
CA ALA A 64 0.28 -13.20 -0.41
C ALA A 64 -0.55 -11.91 -0.53
N GLY A 65 -0.36 -10.98 0.40
CA GLY A 65 -1.13 -9.74 0.44
C GLY A 65 -0.86 -8.89 1.68
N PHE A 66 -1.79 -7.96 1.94
CA PHE A 66 -1.73 -7.03 3.07
C PHE A 66 -3.01 -7.11 3.89
N ALA A 67 -2.88 -7.38 5.18
CA ALA A 67 -3.99 -7.46 6.12
C ALA A 67 -4.11 -6.17 6.95
N ILE A 68 -5.32 -5.66 7.10
CA ILE A 68 -5.64 -4.46 7.87
C ILE A 68 -6.74 -4.81 8.86
N SER A 69 -6.40 -4.85 10.15
CA SER A 69 -7.33 -5.21 11.22
C SER A 69 -7.54 -4.04 12.17
N PRO A 70 -8.78 -3.80 12.67
CA PRO A 70 -8.99 -2.88 13.77
C PRO A 70 -8.29 -3.38 15.03
N PHE A 71 -8.01 -2.46 15.97
CA PHE A 71 -7.34 -2.77 17.22
C PHE A 71 -8.15 -3.74 18.10
N ILE A 72 -9.47 -3.55 18.13
CA ILE A 72 -10.41 -4.48 18.79
C ILE A 72 -10.99 -5.39 17.71
N ASN A 73 -10.38 -6.55 17.51
CA ASN A 73 -10.82 -7.56 16.55
C ASN A 73 -10.64 -8.97 17.13
N PRO A 74 -11.56 -9.44 17.99
CA PRO A 74 -11.47 -10.80 18.50
C PRO A 74 -11.47 -11.78 17.33
N GLU A 75 -10.58 -12.78 17.40
CA GLU A 75 -10.44 -13.85 16.39
C GLU A 75 -10.11 -13.35 14.98
N LEU A 76 -9.65 -12.10 14.83
CA LEU A 76 -9.33 -11.49 13.53
C LEU A 76 -10.49 -11.50 12.51
N ALA A 77 -11.74 -11.62 12.98
CA ALA A 77 -12.93 -11.82 12.15
C ALA A 77 -13.27 -10.63 11.23
N LYS A 78 -12.81 -9.42 11.57
CA LYS A 78 -13.07 -8.18 10.83
C LYS A 78 -11.80 -7.62 10.18
N THR A 79 -11.04 -8.47 9.53
CA THR A 79 -9.79 -8.08 8.87
C THR A 79 -10.05 -7.79 7.40
N LEU A 80 -9.72 -6.57 6.95
CA LEU A 80 -9.69 -6.28 5.53
C LEU A 80 -8.43 -6.87 4.92
N PHE A 81 -8.57 -7.57 3.79
CA PHE A 81 -7.44 -8.20 3.13
C PHE A 81 -7.28 -7.72 1.68
N LEU A 82 -6.07 -7.31 1.34
CA LEU A 82 -5.68 -6.84 0.01
C LEU A 82 -4.74 -7.87 -0.61
N ARG A 83 -5.26 -8.66 -1.57
CA ARG A 83 -4.50 -9.69 -2.27
C ARG A 83 -3.49 -9.07 -3.23
N ALA A 84 -2.29 -9.63 -3.30
CA ALA A 84 -1.25 -9.16 -4.21
C ALA A 84 -1.45 -9.71 -5.63
N ASP A 85 -2.48 -9.24 -6.37
CA ASP A 85 -2.71 -9.68 -7.76
C ASP A 85 -1.62 -9.20 -8.73
N ALA A 86 -0.97 -8.08 -8.37
CA ALA A 86 0.30 -7.67 -8.95
C ALA A 86 1.25 -7.20 -7.84
N HIS A 87 2.54 -7.50 -7.99
CA HIS A 87 3.61 -7.05 -7.08
C HIS A 87 4.73 -6.36 -7.85
N PHE A 88 5.12 -5.19 -7.35
CA PHE A 88 6.16 -4.34 -7.91
C PHE A 88 7.21 -4.04 -6.84
N VAL A 89 8.48 -4.24 -7.16
CA VAL A 89 9.61 -3.91 -6.29
C VAL A 89 10.46 -2.84 -6.96
N LEU A 90 10.53 -1.67 -6.34
CA LEU A 90 11.24 -0.51 -6.84
C LEU A 90 12.59 -0.36 -6.15
N GLY A 91 13.65 -0.77 -6.85
CA GLY A 91 15.03 -0.47 -6.47
C GLY A 91 15.52 0.89 -6.97
N GLU A 92 16.80 1.19 -6.73
CA GLU A 92 17.42 2.48 -7.09
C GLU A 92 17.46 2.75 -8.61
N THR A 93 17.44 1.70 -9.43
CA THR A 93 17.53 1.79 -10.90
C THR A 93 16.18 1.87 -11.60
N GLY A 94 15.06 1.86 -10.87
CA GLY A 94 13.71 2.02 -11.43
C GLY A 94 13.28 0.95 -12.45
N ALA A 95 14.02 -0.15 -12.57
CA ALA A 95 13.64 -1.30 -13.39
C ALA A 95 12.73 -2.20 -12.56
N ILE A 96 11.51 -2.43 -13.05
CA ILE A 96 10.54 -3.32 -12.43
C ILE A 96 10.04 -4.23 -13.53
N GLU A 97 10.25 -5.54 -13.38
CA GLU A 97 9.37 -6.48 -14.07
C GLU A 97 8.09 -6.59 -13.23
N PRO A 98 6.92 -6.23 -13.78
CA PRO A 98 5.67 -6.40 -13.08
C PRO A 98 5.39 -7.89 -12.89
N ASP A 99 5.39 -8.36 -11.64
CA ASP A 99 4.91 -9.71 -11.34
C ASP A 99 3.38 -9.65 -11.21
N ILE A 100 2.71 -9.69 -12.36
CA ILE A 100 1.24 -9.78 -12.43
C ILE A 100 0.89 -11.26 -12.28
N LEU A 101 0.42 -11.62 -11.09
CA LEU A 101 0.10 -12.98 -10.69
C LEU A 101 -1.28 -13.43 -11.23
N VAL A 102 -2.12 -12.50 -11.66
CA VAL A 102 -3.49 -12.76 -12.14
C VAL A 102 -3.75 -12.06 -13.47
N SER A 103 -4.33 -12.79 -14.44
CA SER A 103 -4.81 -12.23 -15.70
C SER A 103 -6.34 -12.15 -15.69
N ASN A 104 -6.87 -10.92 -15.66
CA ASN A 104 -8.29 -10.62 -15.76
C ASN A 104 -8.50 -9.23 -16.43
N GLU A 105 -9.77 -8.85 -16.66
CA GLU A 105 -10.09 -7.58 -17.32
C GLU A 105 -9.56 -6.36 -16.55
N THR A 106 -9.57 -6.40 -15.21
CA THR A 106 -9.04 -5.33 -14.38
C THR A 106 -7.51 -5.23 -14.49
N ALA A 107 -6.80 -6.36 -14.58
CA ALA A 107 -5.37 -6.41 -14.84
C ALA A 107 -5.02 -5.80 -16.22
N ASP A 108 -5.80 -6.13 -17.25
CA ASP A 108 -5.64 -5.57 -18.60
C ASP A 108 -5.95 -4.07 -18.64
N ARG A 109 -6.97 -3.62 -17.89
CA ARG A 109 -7.29 -2.20 -17.71
C ARG A 109 -6.14 -1.47 -17.01
N PHE A 110 -5.63 -2.03 -15.92
CA PHE A 110 -4.50 -1.48 -15.19
C PHE A 110 -3.26 -1.36 -16.06
N ARG A 111 -2.90 -2.40 -16.83
CA ARG A 111 -1.76 -2.38 -17.76
C ARG A 111 -1.91 -1.30 -18.83
N ARG A 112 -3.09 -1.17 -19.44
CA ARG A 112 -3.36 -0.09 -20.41
C ARG A 112 -3.20 1.30 -19.81
N ILE A 113 -3.69 1.51 -18.58
CA ILE A 113 -3.53 2.79 -17.88
C ILE A 113 -2.04 3.03 -17.57
N LEU A 114 -1.33 2.02 -17.08
CA LEU A 114 0.09 2.12 -16.76
C LEU A 114 0.91 2.50 -18.00
N ASP A 115 0.71 1.82 -19.12
CA ASP A 115 1.39 2.14 -20.38
C ASP A 115 1.04 3.55 -20.87
N ALA A 116 -0.22 3.97 -20.73
CA ALA A 116 -0.61 5.34 -21.07
C ALA A 116 0.08 6.37 -20.17
N VAL A 117 0.16 6.13 -18.85
CA VAL A 117 0.82 7.03 -17.89
C VAL A 117 2.30 7.21 -18.21
N VAL A 118 3.01 6.13 -18.60
CA VAL A 118 4.43 6.20 -18.99
C VAL A 118 4.66 7.14 -20.17
N THR A 119 3.70 7.21 -21.10
CA THR A 119 3.82 8.07 -22.30
C THR A 119 3.40 9.52 -22.05
N ARG A 120 2.82 9.84 -20.88
CA ARG A 120 2.38 11.20 -20.57
C ARG A 120 3.58 12.05 -20.11
N PRO A 121 3.63 13.33 -20.50
CA PRO A 121 4.59 14.25 -19.90
C PRO A 121 4.33 14.38 -18.39
N GLU A 122 5.39 14.34 -17.59
CA GLU A 122 5.30 14.49 -16.14
C GLU A 122 4.57 15.79 -15.79
N ILE A 123 3.40 15.67 -15.17
CA ILE A 123 2.69 16.81 -14.60
C ILE A 123 3.38 17.12 -13.27
N PRO A 124 3.82 18.38 -13.03
CA PRO A 124 4.38 18.76 -11.74
C PRO A 124 3.42 18.39 -10.62
N ALA A 125 3.92 17.66 -9.62
CA ALA A 125 3.13 17.32 -8.45
C ALA A 125 2.57 18.61 -7.83
N GLN A 126 1.24 18.71 -7.73
CA GLN A 126 0.64 19.79 -6.97
C GLN A 126 1.00 19.59 -5.50
N PRO A 127 1.37 20.65 -4.77
CA PRO A 127 1.59 20.55 -3.33
C PRO A 127 0.33 19.95 -2.69
N LEU A 128 0.50 18.87 -1.93
CA LEU A 128 -0.61 18.36 -1.12
C LEU A 128 -1.00 19.47 -0.13
N PRO A 129 -2.31 19.70 0.09
CA PRO A 129 -2.73 20.59 1.16
C PRO A 129 -2.15 20.05 2.48
N TYR A 130 -1.48 20.93 3.23
CA TYR A 130 -1.05 20.58 4.57
C TYR A 130 -2.28 20.22 5.41
N PRO A 131 -2.23 19.13 6.20
CA PRO A 131 -3.30 18.84 7.14
C PRO A 131 -3.50 20.08 8.01
N THR A 132 -4.69 20.66 7.95
CA THR A 132 -5.04 21.79 8.81
C THR A 132 -5.41 21.20 10.15
N GLU A 133 -4.69 21.57 11.22
CA GLU A 133 -5.11 21.18 12.57
C GLU A 133 -6.54 21.69 12.80
N GLN A 134 -7.46 20.77 13.08
CA GLN A 134 -8.79 21.16 13.51
C GLN A 134 -8.69 21.57 14.99
N PRO A 135 -8.94 22.84 15.35
CA PRO A 135 -8.87 23.27 16.74
C PRO A 135 -9.93 22.52 17.55
N ASN A 136 -9.47 21.68 18.47
CA ASN A 136 -10.31 21.04 19.47
C ASN A 136 -9.95 21.65 20.84
N PRO A 137 -10.66 22.70 21.27
CA PRO A 137 -10.29 23.48 22.46
C PRO A 137 -10.24 22.65 23.74
N ASP A 138 -10.99 21.54 23.79
CA ASP A 138 -11.03 20.65 24.95
C ASP A 138 -10.02 19.50 24.89
N ALA A 139 -9.29 19.32 23.78
CA ALA A 139 -8.45 18.14 23.56
C ALA A 139 -7.40 17.96 24.66
N GLN A 140 -6.75 19.06 25.05
CA GLN A 140 -5.74 19.04 26.10
C GLN A 140 -6.35 18.62 27.46
N GLN A 141 -7.49 19.22 27.83
CA GLN A 141 -8.14 18.91 29.10
C GLN A 141 -8.63 17.45 29.13
N ARG A 142 -9.26 16.97 28.05
CA ARG A 142 -9.71 15.56 27.94
C ARG A 142 -8.55 14.59 28.04
N TYR A 143 -7.43 14.88 27.37
CA TYR A 143 -6.22 14.06 27.46
C TYR A 143 -5.67 14.02 28.90
N GLN A 144 -5.55 15.18 29.56
CA GLN A 144 -5.05 15.25 30.93
C GLN A 144 -5.95 14.51 31.92
N SER A 145 -7.27 14.61 31.77
CA SER A 145 -8.24 13.86 32.59
C SER A 145 -8.10 12.35 32.38
N ALA A 146 -8.00 11.89 31.13
CA ALA A 146 -7.81 10.47 30.82
C ALA A 146 -6.50 9.92 31.39
N VAL A 147 -5.40 10.69 31.32
CA VAL A 147 -4.12 10.31 31.91
C VAL A 147 -4.21 10.23 33.44
N ALA A 148 -4.86 11.21 34.09
CA ALA A 148 -5.03 11.21 35.54
C ALA A 148 -5.85 10.00 36.04
N GLU A 149 -6.91 9.65 35.30
CA GLU A 149 -7.71 8.46 35.56
C GLU A 149 -6.86 7.18 35.41
N ALA A 150 -6.14 7.05 34.30
CA ALA A 150 -5.26 5.92 34.04
C ALA A 150 -4.22 5.72 35.15
N VAL A 151 -3.54 6.78 35.58
CA VAL A 151 -2.55 6.73 36.67
C VAL A 151 -3.20 6.31 37.99
N THR A 152 -4.42 6.75 38.26
CA THR A 152 -5.16 6.36 39.47
C THR A 152 -5.43 4.86 39.49
N ARG A 153 -5.96 4.32 38.38
CA ARG A 153 -6.23 2.88 38.22
C ARG A 153 -4.95 2.04 38.24
N MET A 154 -3.84 2.57 37.72
CA MET A 154 -2.52 1.95 37.85
C MET A 154 -2.05 1.84 39.30
N LYS A 155 -2.21 2.91 40.09
CA LYS A 155 -1.85 2.92 41.53
C LYS A 155 -2.72 1.98 42.35
N GLN A 156 -3.97 1.75 41.94
CA GLN A 156 -4.88 0.78 42.55
C GLN A 156 -4.57 -0.67 42.15
N GLY A 157 -3.63 -0.89 41.22
CA GLY A 157 -3.19 -2.21 40.80
C GLY A 157 -4.08 -2.86 39.73
N GLU A 158 -5.02 -2.14 39.11
CA GLU A 158 -5.89 -2.68 38.06
C GLU A 158 -5.11 -3.09 36.80
N PHE A 159 -4.09 -2.31 36.45
CA PHE A 159 -3.15 -2.60 35.37
C PHE A 159 -1.82 -1.89 35.60
N ARG A 160 -0.77 -2.33 34.91
CA ARG A 160 0.60 -1.77 35.08
C ARG A 160 0.98 -0.70 34.05
N LYS A 161 0.29 -0.69 32.91
CA LYS A 161 0.55 0.24 31.80
C LYS A 161 -0.69 0.31 30.91
N VAL A 162 -0.95 1.48 30.34
CA VAL A 162 -1.90 1.73 29.25
C VAL A 162 -1.20 2.60 28.20
N VAL A 163 -1.61 2.47 26.95
CA VAL A 163 -1.13 3.29 25.81
C VAL A 163 -2.24 4.23 25.39
#